data_AF-A0A9E1HY79-F1
#
_entry.id   AF-A0A9E1HY79-F1
#
_cell.length_a   1.000
_cell.length_b   1.000
_cell.length_c   1.000
_cell.angle_alpha   90.00
_cell.angle_beta   90.00
_cell.angle_gamma   90.00
#
_symmetry.space_group_name_H-M   'P 1'
#
loop_
_entity.id
_entity.type
_entity.pdbx_description
1 polymer ?
#
loop_
_entity_poly.entity_id
_entity_poly.type
_entity_poly.pdbx_seq_one_letter_code
_entity_poly.pdbx_strand_id
1 'polypeptide(L)'
;MTIINLRDFYYWYTQDEYMEVSDDVAEALRASVRYEAAYQRRLSRHKAQYSLDCEDGIEYSACLHEPTPDEVLERKERFCRLWNALNSLPPAQGRRVDACVILGKSFSEVALAEGVDESAVRRAVERGLENMKKFLKNSR
;
A
#
# COMPACT_ATOMS: atom_id res chain seq x y z
N MET A 1 45.88 23.18 -23.54
CA MET A 1 45.18 22.27 -24.48
C MET A 1 45.60 20.87 -24.14
N THR A 2 44.62 19.97 -24.01
CA THR A 2 44.81 18.59 -23.58
C THR A 2 44.16 17.67 -24.61
N ILE A 3 44.86 16.59 -24.97
CA ILE A 3 44.28 15.54 -25.83
C ILE A 3 43.55 14.55 -24.93
N ILE A 4 42.28 14.30 -25.22
CA ILE A 4 41.45 13.31 -24.53
C ILE A 4 41.01 12.21 -25.49
N ASN A 5 40.74 11.01 -24.97
CA ASN A 5 40.09 9.94 -25.73
C ASN A 5 38.59 9.95 -25.43
N LEU A 6 37.74 10.11 -26.45
CA LEU A 6 36.29 10.16 -26.29
C LEU A 6 35.69 8.85 -25.76
N ARG A 7 36.35 7.72 -26.02
CA ARG A 7 35.95 6.40 -25.52
C ARG A 7 35.91 6.32 -24.00
N ASP A 8 36.73 7.11 -23.32
CA ASP A 8 36.79 7.11 -21.85
C ASP A 8 35.55 7.78 -21.22
N PHE A 9 34.83 8.61 -21.97
CA PHE A 9 33.71 9.42 -21.47
C PHE A 9 32.35 8.97 -22.01
N TYR A 10 32.32 8.30 -23.16
CA TYR A 10 31.09 8.03 -23.89
C TYR A 10 31.06 6.59 -24.41
N TYR A 11 30.01 5.85 -24.03
CA TYR A 11 29.91 4.41 -24.29
C TYR A 11 29.71 4.04 -25.77
N TRP A 12 29.29 4.99 -26.62
CA TRP A 12 29.03 4.75 -28.05
C TRP A 12 30.29 4.81 -28.93
N TYR A 13 31.43 5.28 -28.40
CA TYR A 13 32.71 5.19 -29.10
C TYR A 13 33.37 3.85 -28.81
N THR A 14 33.32 2.93 -29.77
CA THR A 14 33.91 1.59 -29.63
C THR A 14 35.42 1.57 -29.98
N GLN A 15 35.90 2.61 -30.66
CA GLN A 15 37.30 2.77 -31.07
C GLN A 15 37.91 3.98 -30.35
N ASP A 16 39.23 4.02 -30.25
CA ASP A 16 39.94 5.15 -29.65
C ASP A 16 39.87 6.36 -30.59
N GLU A 17 39.28 7.45 -30.12
CA GLU A 17 39.12 8.69 -30.87
C GLU A 17 39.68 9.84 -30.04
N TYR A 18 40.82 10.37 -30.49
CA TYR A 18 41.55 11.41 -29.79
C TYR A 18 41.14 12.79 -30.28
N MET A 19 40.77 13.67 -29.36
CA MET A 19 40.38 15.05 -29.67
C MET A 19 41.16 16.02 -28.79
N GLU A 20 41.65 17.10 -29.40
CA GLU A 20 42.27 18.20 -28.69
C GLU A 20 41.19 19.14 -28.16
N VAL A 21 41.16 19.32 -26.85
CA VAL A 21 40.22 20.19 -26.15
C VAL A 21 40.96 21.16 -25.24
N SER A 22 40.27 22.22 -24.81
CA SER A 22 40.80 23.12 -23.78
C SER A 22 40.91 22.40 -22.44
N ASP A 23 41.84 22.88 -21.60
CA ASP A 23 42.11 22.24 -20.30
C ASP A 23 40.89 22.30 -19.38
N ASP A 24 40.10 23.38 -19.48
CA ASP A 24 38.83 23.54 -18.77
C ASP A 24 37.81 22.47 -19.17
N VAL A 25 37.70 22.17 -20.47
CA VAL A 25 36.78 21.14 -20.97
C VAL A 25 37.25 19.74 -20.56
N ALA A 26 38.56 19.47 -20.65
CA ALA A 26 39.12 18.19 -20.19
C ALA A 26 38.88 17.97 -18.69
N GLU A 27 39.02 19.00 -17.86
CA GLU A 27 38.78 18.90 -16.42
C GLU A 27 37.29 18.75 -16.08
N ALA A 28 36.40 19.44 -16.80
CA ALA A 28 34.96 19.29 -16.65
C ALA A 28 34.51 17.84 -16.92
N LEU A 29 35.02 17.21 -17.99
CA LEU A 29 34.73 15.82 -18.32
C LEU A 29 35.30 14.84 -17.28
N ARG A 30 36.51 15.08 -16.75
CA ARG A 30 37.06 14.25 -15.66
C ARG A 30 36.27 14.44 -14.36
N ALA A 31 35.75 15.64 -14.10
CA ALA A 31 34.92 15.92 -12.95
C ALA A 31 33.56 15.20 -13.04
N SER A 32 32.93 15.13 -14.22
CA SER A 32 31.68 14.41 -14.40
C SER A 32 31.84 12.90 -14.13
N VAL A 33 32.90 12.27 -14.65
CA VAL A 33 33.20 10.85 -14.40
C VAL A 33 33.39 10.58 -12.91
N ARG A 34 34.13 11.46 -12.20
CA ARG A 34 34.30 11.37 -10.75
C ARG A 34 32.98 11.52 -10.01
N TYR A 35 32.12 12.45 -10.44
CA TYR A 35 30.81 12.68 -9.86
C TYR A 35 29.90 11.47 -10.02
N GLU A 36 29.81 10.89 -11.23
CA GLU A 36 29.04 9.68 -11.49
C GLU A 36 29.53 8.51 -10.63
N ALA A 37 30.84 8.28 -10.54
CA ALA A 37 31.40 7.24 -9.68
C ALA A 37 31.10 7.48 -8.19
N ALA A 38 31.04 8.73 -7.73
CA ALA A 38 30.62 9.05 -6.37
C ALA A 38 29.13 8.81 -6.16
N TYR A 39 28.30 9.15 -7.15
CA TYR A 39 26.85 8.93 -7.15
C TYR A 39 26.52 7.43 -7.10
N GLN A 40 27.14 6.61 -7.94
CA GLN A 40 26.96 5.15 -7.93
C GLN A 40 27.33 4.53 -6.57
N ARG A 41 28.42 4.99 -5.94
CA ARG A 41 28.79 4.55 -4.58
C ARG A 41 27.75 4.97 -3.53
N ARG A 42 27.14 6.15 -3.67
CA ARG A 42 26.04 6.60 -2.78
C ARG A 42 24.82 5.70 -2.94
N LEU A 43 24.40 5.42 -4.18
CA LEU A 43 23.27 4.54 -4.46
C LEU A 43 23.46 3.16 -3.81
N SER A 44 24.62 2.52 -4.00
CA SER A 44 24.90 1.22 -3.38
C SER A 44 24.95 1.27 -1.85
N ARG A 45 25.55 2.32 -1.25
CA ARG A 45 25.60 2.47 0.21
C ARG A 45 24.20 2.62 0.82
N HIS A 46 23.33 3.35 0.13
CA HIS A 46 21.96 3.60 0.57
C HIS A 46 20.95 2.57 0.05
N LYS A 47 21.42 1.51 -0.67
CA LYS A 47 20.56 0.50 -1.31
C LYS A 47 19.41 1.11 -2.12
N ALA A 48 19.68 2.23 -2.79
CA ALA A 48 18.68 2.99 -3.54
C ALA A 48 18.57 2.52 -5.01
N GLN A 49 18.92 1.26 -5.30
CA GLN A 49 18.65 0.63 -6.58
C GLN A 49 17.25 0.04 -6.56
N TYR A 50 16.26 0.84 -6.95
CA TYR A 50 14.89 0.35 -7.13
C TYR A 50 14.72 -0.11 -8.58
N SER A 51 14.41 -1.39 -8.76
CA SER A 51 14.03 -1.97 -10.04
C SER A 51 12.77 -2.79 -9.82
N LEU A 52 11.78 -2.66 -10.71
CA LEU A 52 10.59 -3.51 -10.69
C LEU A 52 10.96 -4.99 -10.97
N ASP A 53 12.11 -5.24 -11.58
CA ASP A 53 12.64 -6.58 -11.86
C ASP A 53 13.55 -7.10 -10.73
N CYS A 54 13.62 -6.41 -9.59
CA CYS A 54 14.45 -6.84 -8.47
C CYS A 54 13.84 -8.03 -7.70
N GLU A 55 12.57 -8.37 -7.96
CA GLU A 55 11.77 -9.37 -7.24
C GLU A 55 11.77 -9.14 -5.71
N ASP A 56 12.05 -7.91 -5.27
CA ASP A 56 12.04 -7.49 -3.86
C ASP A 56 10.63 -7.07 -3.41
N GLY A 57 9.65 -7.17 -4.32
CA GLY A 57 8.24 -6.97 -4.09
C GLY A 57 7.78 -5.52 -4.15
N ILE A 58 8.65 -4.59 -4.59
CA ILE A 58 8.24 -3.20 -4.81
C ILE A 58 7.16 -3.10 -5.89
N GLU A 59 7.15 -4.03 -6.86
CA GLU A 59 6.13 -4.11 -7.90
C GLU A 59 4.71 -4.30 -7.33
N TYR A 60 4.56 -5.04 -6.22
CA TYR A 60 3.26 -5.22 -5.56
C TYR A 60 2.74 -3.93 -4.90
N SER A 61 3.64 -3.05 -4.48
CA SER A 61 3.27 -1.77 -3.87
C SER A 61 2.91 -0.69 -4.90
N ALA A 62 3.45 -0.81 -6.12
CA ALA A 62 3.23 0.15 -7.19
C ALA A 62 2.00 -0.18 -8.04
N CYS A 63 1.65 -1.46 -8.17
CA CYS A 63 0.52 -1.90 -9.00
C CYS A 63 -0.79 -1.94 -8.20
N LEU A 64 -1.80 -1.17 -8.65
CA LEU A 64 -3.19 -1.38 -8.23
C LEU A 64 -3.70 -2.69 -8.83
N HIS A 65 -3.69 -3.78 -8.08
CA HIS A 65 -4.25 -5.04 -8.55
C HIS A 65 -5.78 -4.99 -8.46
N GLU A 66 -6.46 -5.18 -9.59
CA GLU A 66 -7.89 -5.47 -9.58
C GLU A 66 -8.11 -6.88 -9.01
N PRO A 67 -9.04 -7.06 -8.06
CA PRO A 67 -9.28 -8.35 -7.46
C PRO A 67 -9.73 -9.36 -8.51
N THR A 68 -9.25 -10.60 -8.40
CA THR A 68 -9.64 -11.66 -9.33
C THR A 68 -11.15 -11.96 -9.22
N PRO A 69 -11.79 -12.52 -10.27
CA PRO A 69 -13.20 -12.88 -10.21
C PRO A 69 -13.56 -13.77 -9.01
N ASP A 70 -12.66 -14.68 -8.64
CA ASP A 70 -12.83 -15.57 -7.49
C ASP A 70 -12.80 -14.80 -6.16
N GLU A 71 -11.85 -13.88 -5.98
CA GLU A 71 -11.79 -13.02 -4.79
C GLU A 71 -13.06 -12.15 -4.64
N VAL A 72 -13.58 -11.64 -5.75
CA VAL A 72 -14.83 -10.88 -5.77
C VAL A 72 -16.00 -11.76 -5.33
N LEU A 73 -16.06 -13.01 -5.81
CA LEU A 73 -17.08 -13.97 -5.43
C LEU A 73 -17.00 -14.30 -3.93
N GLU A 74 -15.81 -14.61 -3.42
CA GLU A 74 -15.60 -14.88 -1.99
C GLU A 74 -15.99 -13.69 -1.11
N ARG A 75 -15.72 -12.46 -1.56
CA ARG A 75 -16.13 -11.24 -0.84
C ARG A 75 -17.65 -11.10 -0.82
N LYS A 76 -18.34 -11.37 -1.93
CA LYS A 76 -19.80 -11.35 -2.01
C LYS A 76 -20.43 -12.41 -1.10
N GLU A 77 -19.91 -13.63 -1.12
CA GLU A 77 -20.39 -14.70 -0.24
C GLU A 77 -20.22 -14.35 1.24
N ARG A 78 -19.04 -13.84 1.63
CA ARG A 78 -18.78 -13.36 3.00
C ARG A 78 -19.76 -12.26 3.40
N PHE A 79 -20.01 -11.29 2.51
CA PHE A 79 -20.97 -10.23 2.76
C PHE A 79 -22.38 -10.78 3.00
N CYS A 80 -22.88 -11.69 2.14
CA CYS A 80 -24.19 -12.30 2.29
C CYS A 80 -24.33 -13.05 3.63
N ARG A 81 -23.29 -13.79 4.05
CA ARG A 81 -23.30 -14.50 5.35
C ARG A 81 -23.37 -13.54 6.52
N LEU A 82 -22.57 -12.46 6.52
CA LEU A 82 -22.59 -11.44 7.56
C LEU A 82 -23.93 -10.71 7.61
N TRP A 83 -24.49 -10.38 6.45
CA TRP A 83 -25.78 -9.71 6.35
C TRP A 83 -26.91 -10.59 6.90
N ASN A 84 -26.93 -11.89 6.56
CA ASN A 84 -27.89 -12.84 7.11
C ASN A 84 -27.76 -12.96 8.64
N ALA A 85 -26.52 -13.01 9.15
CA ALA A 85 -26.28 -13.03 10.59
C ALA A 85 -26.81 -11.76 11.28
N LEU A 86 -26.62 -10.59 10.68
CA LEU A 86 -27.12 -9.32 11.22
C LEU A 86 -28.66 -9.29 11.22
N ASN A 87 -29.29 -9.73 10.14
CA ASN A 87 -30.75 -9.80 10.03
C ASN A 87 -31.40 -10.87 10.93
N SER A 88 -30.61 -11.82 11.44
CA SER A 88 -31.09 -12.80 12.43
C SER A 88 -31.27 -12.19 13.83
N LEU A 89 -30.71 -11.00 14.09
CA LEU A 89 -30.83 -10.31 15.37
C LEU A 89 -32.20 -9.63 15.53
N PRO A 90 -32.66 -9.41 16.78
CA PRO A 90 -33.80 -8.54 17.06
C PRO A 90 -33.62 -7.14 16.43
N PRO A 91 -34.67 -6.52 15.86
CA PRO A 91 -34.54 -5.28 15.09
C PRO A 91 -33.83 -4.13 15.83
N ALA A 92 -34.13 -3.93 17.12
CA ALA A 92 -33.48 -2.91 17.92
C ALA A 92 -31.99 -3.18 18.14
N GLN A 93 -31.61 -4.45 18.31
CA GLN A 93 -30.22 -4.86 18.48
C GLN A 93 -29.45 -4.76 17.17
N GLY A 94 -30.05 -5.20 16.06
CA GLY A 94 -29.48 -5.08 14.71
C GLY A 94 -29.18 -3.64 14.34
N ARG A 95 -30.12 -2.70 14.57
CA ARG A 95 -29.90 -1.26 14.33
C ARG A 95 -28.74 -0.68 15.15
N ARG A 96 -28.61 -1.08 16.43
CA ARG A 96 -27.49 -0.62 17.28
C ARG A 96 -26.15 -1.17 16.79
N VAL A 97 -26.10 -2.44 16.38
CA VAL A 97 -24.88 -3.06 15.82
C VAL A 97 -24.50 -2.37 14.51
N ASP A 98 -25.46 -2.14 13.61
CA ASP A 98 -25.25 -1.42 12.35
C ASP A 98 -24.68 0.00 12.60
N ALA A 99 -25.32 0.76 13.49
CA ALA A 99 -24.89 2.11 13.83
C ALA A 99 -23.47 2.15 14.43
N CYS A 100 -23.12 1.23 15.33
CA CYS A 100 -21.83 1.27 16.02
C CYS A 100 -20.70 0.65 15.20
N VAL A 101 -20.95 -0.44 14.48
CA VAL A 101 -19.92 -1.26 13.81
C VAL A 101 -19.77 -0.91 12.34
N ILE A 102 -20.87 -0.67 11.64
CA ILE A 102 -20.85 -0.37 10.19
C ILE A 102 -20.73 1.13 9.95
N LEU A 103 -21.53 1.93 10.67
CA LEU A 103 -21.51 3.40 10.54
C LEU A 103 -20.47 4.08 11.44
N GLY A 104 -19.85 3.35 12.38
CA GLY A 104 -18.79 3.86 13.26
C GLY A 104 -19.23 4.90 14.29
N LYS A 105 -20.53 4.97 14.62
CA LYS A 105 -21.05 5.88 15.65
C LYS A 105 -20.62 5.43 17.04
N SER A 106 -20.41 6.38 17.94
CA SER A 106 -20.13 6.07 19.35
C SER A 106 -21.38 5.53 20.07
N PHE A 107 -21.17 4.74 21.12
CA PHE A 107 -22.30 4.22 21.91
C PHE A 107 -23.13 5.34 22.55
N SER A 108 -22.47 6.44 22.95
CA SER A 108 -23.11 7.62 23.54
C SER A 108 -23.98 8.37 22.54
N GLU A 109 -23.55 8.53 21.29
CA GLU A 109 -24.37 9.13 20.23
C GLU A 109 -25.65 8.31 19.97
N VAL A 110 -25.52 6.98 19.89
CA VAL A 110 -26.67 6.08 19.69
C VAL A 110 -27.61 6.11 20.90
N ALA A 111 -27.04 6.12 22.11
CA ALA A 111 -27.79 6.21 23.36
C ALA A 111 -28.59 7.51 23.47
N LEU A 112 -27.97 8.65 23.14
CA LEU A 112 -28.62 9.96 23.11
C LEU A 112 -29.73 10.02 22.07
N ALA A 113 -29.51 9.47 20.87
CA ALA A 113 -30.52 9.42 19.81
C ALA A 113 -31.73 8.55 20.18
N GLU A 114 -31.53 7.46 20.91
CA GLU A 114 -32.60 6.56 21.35
C GLU A 114 -33.21 6.94 22.72
N GLY A 115 -32.61 7.90 23.45
CA GLY A 115 -33.02 8.27 24.80
C GLY A 115 -32.79 7.17 25.84
N VAL A 116 -31.75 6.34 25.64
CA VAL A 116 -31.43 5.19 26.49
C VAL A 116 -30.06 5.40 27.15
N ASP A 117 -29.78 4.72 28.25
CA ASP A 117 -28.45 4.71 28.86
C ASP A 117 -27.39 4.08 27.93
N GLU A 118 -26.19 4.66 27.90
CA GLU A 118 -25.07 4.18 27.08
C GLU A 118 -24.73 2.71 27.37
N SER A 119 -24.76 2.31 28.64
CA SER A 119 -24.42 0.94 29.05
C SER A 119 -25.42 -0.08 28.53
N ALA A 120 -26.67 0.32 28.26
CA ALA A 120 -27.67 -0.55 27.67
C ALA A 120 -27.46 -0.71 26.16
N VAL A 121 -26.99 0.34 25.47
CA VAL A 121 -26.57 0.25 24.06
C VAL A 121 -25.35 -0.66 23.94
N ARG A 122 -24.31 -0.43 24.74
CA ARG A 122 -23.08 -1.24 24.74
C ARG A 122 -23.38 -2.72 24.94
N ARG A 123 -24.11 -3.06 26.00
CA ARG A 123 -24.51 -4.45 26.29
C ARG A 123 -25.36 -5.07 25.17
N ALA A 124 -26.20 -4.29 24.48
CA ALA A 124 -26.98 -4.78 23.36
C ALA A 124 -26.08 -5.09 22.15
N VAL A 125 -25.11 -4.22 21.83
CA VAL A 125 -24.17 -4.44 20.72
C VAL A 125 -23.29 -5.65 20.98
N GLU A 126 -22.69 -5.76 22.17
CA GLU A 126 -21.84 -6.89 22.55
C GLU A 126 -22.59 -8.23 22.44
N ARG A 127 -23.81 -8.30 22.97
CA ARG A 127 -24.67 -9.50 22.81
C ARG A 127 -25.04 -9.76 21.35
N GLY A 128 -25.16 -8.71 20.54
CA GLY A 128 -25.54 -8.82 19.13
C GLY A 128 -24.42 -9.48 18.34
N LEU A 129 -23.18 -9.02 18.58
CA LEU A 129 -21.98 -9.61 18.02
C LEU A 129 -21.79 -11.07 18.44
N GLU A 130 -22.03 -11.40 19.71
CA GLU A 130 -21.92 -12.78 20.19
C GLU A 130 -22.97 -13.69 19.55
N ASN A 131 -24.20 -13.19 19.35
CA ASN A 131 -25.25 -13.94 18.66
C ASN A 131 -24.95 -14.12 17.17
N MET A 132 -24.44 -13.09 16.48
CA MET A 132 -23.98 -13.21 15.10
C MET A 132 -22.85 -14.24 14.97
N LYS A 133 -21.89 -14.24 15.91
CA LYS A 133 -20.81 -15.23 15.96
C LYS A 133 -21.35 -16.65 16.11
N LYS A 134 -22.35 -16.87 16.96
CA LYS A 134 -23.02 -18.18 17.11
C LYS A 134 -23.74 -18.59 15.82
N PHE A 135 -24.47 -17.66 15.19
CA PHE A 135 -25.15 -17.91 13.92
C PHE A 135 -24.17 -18.36 12.83
N LEU A 136 -23.05 -17.64 12.67
CA LEU A 136 -22.03 -17.96 11.68
C LEU A 136 -21.32 -19.29 11.93
N LYS A 137 -21.17 -19.70 13.20
CA LYS A 137 -20.61 -21.01 13.56
C LYS A 137 -21.56 -22.16 13.22
N ASN A 138 -22.86 -21.95 13.37
CA ASN A 138 -23.90 -22.96 13.09
C ASN A 138 -24.27 -23.05 11.61
N SER A 139 -23.96 -22.00 10.82
CA SER A 139 -24.19 -21.94 9.37
C SER A 139 -23.03 -22.55 8.56
N ARG A 140 -22.13 -23.30 9.20
CA ARG A 140 -20.96 -23.92 8.60
C ARG A 140 -21.18 -25.41 8.41
#